data_AF-Q56G48-F1
#
_entry.id   AF-Q56G48-F1
#
_cell.length_a   1.000
_cell.length_b   1.000
_cell.length_c   1.000
_cell.angle_alpha   90.00
_cell.angle_beta   90.00
_cell.angle_gamma   90.00
#
_symmetry.space_group_name_H-M   'P 1'
#
loop_
_entity.id
_entity.type
_entity.pdbx_description
1 polymer ?
#
loop_
_entity_poly.entity_id
_entity_poly.type
_entity_poly.pdbx_seq_one_letter_code
_entity_poly.pdbx_strand_id
1 'polypeptide(L)'
;GDKPEAGALTYPVFVKPARSGSSFGLTKVNGTEELNAAIEAAGQYDGKILIEQAISGCEVGCAVMGNEDDLIVGEVDQIRLSHGIFRI
;
A
#
# COMPACT_ATOMS: atom_id res chain seq x y z
N GLY A 1 12.56 -4.36 17.91
CA GLY A 1 12.59 -4.48 16.44
C GLY A 1 13.25 -3.24 15.90
N ASP A 2 14.05 -3.38 14.84
CA ASP A 2 14.69 -2.23 14.19
C ASP A 2 13.63 -1.24 13.74
N LYS A 3 13.68 -0.03 14.32
CA LYS A 3 12.89 1.09 13.83
C LYS A 3 13.64 1.69 12.64
N PRO A 4 12.99 1.88 11.48
CA PRO A 4 13.65 2.49 10.34
C PRO A 4 14.11 3.90 10.72
N GLU A 5 15.31 4.28 10.32
CA GLU A 5 15.77 5.66 10.44
C GLU A 5 14.95 6.53 9.49
N ALA A 6 14.06 7.35 10.05
CA ALA A 6 13.10 8.13 9.27
C ALA A 6 13.76 9.13 8.29
N GLY A 7 15.00 9.54 8.55
CA GLY A 7 15.79 10.39 7.65
C GLY A 7 16.28 9.69 6.38
N ALA A 8 16.20 8.36 6.30
CA ALA A 8 16.61 7.58 5.13
C ALA A 8 15.48 7.39 4.10
N LEU A 9 14.24 7.80 4.42
CA LEU A 9 13.08 7.64 3.55
C LEU A 9 12.80 8.91 2.74
N THR A 10 12.43 8.75 1.48
CA THR A 10 11.85 9.84 0.66
C THR A 10 10.33 9.76 0.76
N TYR A 11 9.71 10.81 1.29
CA TYR A 11 8.26 10.92 1.45
C TYR A 11 7.58 11.47 0.18
N PRO A 12 6.30 11.14 -0.07
CA PRO A 12 5.44 10.31 0.77
C PRO A 12 5.72 8.80 0.63
N VAL A 13 5.42 8.05 1.68
CA VAL A 13 5.48 6.59 1.71
C VAL A 13 4.14 5.99 2.13
N PHE A 14 3.87 4.74 1.78
CA PHE A 14 2.78 3.94 2.31
C PHE A 14 3.32 2.95 3.34
N VAL A 15 2.71 2.95 4.52
CA VAL A 15 2.97 1.96 5.58
C VAL A 15 1.80 0.99 5.61
N LYS A 16 2.09 -0.32 5.54
CA LYS A 16 1.07 -1.37 5.50
C LYS A 16 1.53 -2.67 6.16
N PRO A 17 0.60 -3.51 6.65
CA PRO A 17 0.92 -4.86 7.09
C PRO A 17 1.45 -5.68 5.90
N ALA A 18 2.41 -6.58 6.13
CA ALA A 18 2.97 -7.39 5.06
C ALA A 18 1.96 -8.40 4.48
N ARG A 19 1.00 -8.88 5.29
CA ARG A 19 0.03 -9.92 4.92
C ARG A 19 -1.41 -9.53 5.33
N SER A 20 -1.93 -8.46 4.74
CA SER A 20 -3.31 -8.02 4.93
C SER A 20 -3.95 -7.60 3.59
N GLY A 21 -5.26 -7.36 3.58
CA GLY A 21 -6.05 -6.92 2.43
C GLY A 21 -7.09 -5.88 2.83
N SER A 22 -7.95 -5.46 1.90
CA SER A 22 -9.04 -4.48 2.15
C SER A 22 -8.57 -3.20 2.85
N SER A 23 -7.37 -2.74 2.49
CA SER A 23 -6.73 -1.54 3.05
C SER A 23 -6.59 -1.50 4.59
N PHE A 24 -6.76 -2.61 5.30
CA PHE A 24 -6.61 -2.66 6.76
C PHE A 24 -5.16 -2.36 7.15
N GLY A 25 -4.98 -1.33 7.97
CA GLY A 25 -3.67 -0.86 8.42
C GLY A 25 -2.86 -0.08 7.37
N LEU A 26 -3.43 0.26 6.22
CA LEU A 26 -2.76 1.07 5.19
C LEU A 26 -2.83 2.57 5.54
N THR A 27 -1.67 3.21 5.62
CA THR A 27 -1.56 4.66 5.86
C THR A 27 -0.58 5.29 4.87
N LYS A 28 -0.96 6.40 4.22
CA LYS A 28 -0.02 7.26 3.52
C LYS A 28 0.58 8.24 4.52
N VAL A 29 1.90 8.26 4.57
CA VAL A 29 2.70 9.05 5.49
C VAL A 29 3.41 10.12 4.66
N ASN A 30 3.15 11.38 4.95
CA ASN A 30 3.71 12.51 4.20
C ASN A 30 5.02 13.04 4.80
N GLY A 31 5.36 12.60 6.01
CA GLY A 31 6.60 12.98 6.68
C GLY A 31 6.93 12.12 7.89
N THR A 32 8.10 12.35 8.44
CA THR A 32 8.66 11.59 9.58
C THR A 32 7.77 11.58 10.81
N GLU A 33 7.06 12.66 11.08
CA GLU A 33 6.21 12.81 12.28
C GLU A 33 5.06 11.79 12.32
N GLU A 34 4.55 11.38 11.16
CA GLU A 34 3.43 10.44 11.01
C GLU A 34 3.88 8.97 11.00
N LEU A 35 5.18 8.71 10.82
CA LEU A 35 5.70 7.38 10.51
C LEU A 35 5.49 6.37 11.66
N ASN A 36 5.81 6.76 12.90
CA ASN A 36 5.69 5.85 14.05
C ASN A 36 4.23 5.44 14.30
N ALA A 37 3.30 6.39 14.21
CA ALA A 37 1.87 6.12 14.38
C ALA A 37 1.34 5.17 13.29
N ALA A 38 1.80 5.34 12.04
CA ALA A 38 1.44 4.45 10.94
C ALA A 38 2.00 3.02 11.11
N ILE A 39 3.23 2.89 11.62
CA ILE A 39 3.85 1.59 11.96
C ILE A 39 3.04 0.90 13.07
N GLU A 40 2.67 1.61 14.13
CA GLU A 40 1.87 1.04 15.22
C GLU A 40 0.48 0.60 14.74
N ALA A 41 -0.15 1.39 13.86
CA ALA A 41 -1.44 1.05 13.25
C ALA A 41 -1.36 -0.20 12.36
N ALA A 42 -0.33 -0.31 11.51
CA ALA A 42 -0.09 -1.51 10.70
C ALA A 42 0.24 -2.73 11.58
N GLY A 43 0.98 -2.52 12.68
CA GLY A 43 1.36 -3.54 13.64
C GLY A 43 0.19 -4.21 14.37
N GLN A 44 -1.00 -3.59 14.39
CA GLN A 44 -2.22 -4.22 14.92
C GLN A 44 -2.70 -5.39 14.05
N TYR A 45 -2.29 -5.44 12.78
CA TYR A 45 -2.76 -6.43 11.81
C TYR A 45 -1.68 -7.47 11.44
N ASP A 46 -0.39 -7.11 11.50
CA ASP A 46 0.71 -8.03 11.23
C ASP A 46 1.97 -7.62 12.02
N GLY A 47 2.67 -8.59 12.59
CA GLY A 47 3.99 -8.39 13.22
C GLY A 47 5.11 -8.04 12.24
N LYS A 48 4.87 -8.17 10.92
CA LYS A 48 5.76 -7.70 9.86
C LYS A 48 5.08 -6.57 9.07
N ILE A 49 5.80 -5.47 8.90
CA ILE A 49 5.32 -4.24 8.25
C ILE A 49 6.17 -3.94 7.01
N LEU A 50 5.54 -3.37 5.98
CA LEU A 50 6.18 -2.84 4.79
C LEU A 50 6.05 -1.32 4.74
N ILE A 51 7.11 -0.68 4.26
CA ILE A 51 7.14 0.75 3.95
C ILE A 51 7.53 0.87 2.48
N GLU A 52 6.63 1.43 1.67
CA GLU A 52 6.78 1.52 0.21
C GLU A 52 6.78 2.99 -0.22
N GLN A 53 7.65 3.38 -1.15
CA GLN A 53 7.60 4.72 -1.72
C GLN A 53 6.28 4.94 -2.46
N ALA A 54 5.69 6.13 -2.34
CA ALA A 54 4.48 6.45 -3.07
C ALA A 54 4.78 6.52 -4.57
N ILE A 55 4.01 5.77 -5.36
CA ILE A 55 4.06 5.82 -6.81
C ILE A 55 3.04 6.84 -7.31
N SER A 56 3.47 7.72 -8.22
CA SER A 56 2.60 8.71 -8.86
C SER A 56 1.88 8.09 -10.06
N GLY A 57 0.57 8.30 -10.18
CA GLY A 57 -0.22 7.79 -11.28
C GLY A 57 -1.68 7.54 -10.89
N CYS A 58 -2.34 6.68 -11.64
CA CYS A 58 -3.63 6.10 -11.27
C CYS A 58 -3.46 4.60 -11.00
N GLU A 59 -4.33 4.04 -10.17
CA GLU A 59 -4.39 2.60 -9.97
C GLU A 59 -5.19 1.98 -11.11
N VAL A 60 -4.72 0.83 -11.60
CA VAL A 60 -5.37 0.04 -12.65
C VAL A 60 -5.45 -1.41 -12.20
N GLY A 61 -6.60 -2.04 -12.40
CA GLY A 61 -6.83 -3.44 -12.10
C GLY A 61 -7.08 -4.24 -13.38
N CYS A 62 -6.67 -5.50 -13.36
CA CYS A 62 -6.91 -6.44 -14.45
C CYS A 62 -7.29 -7.79 -13.86
N ALA A 63 -8.52 -8.24 -14.12
CA ALA A 63 -8.97 -9.56 -13.72
C ALA A 63 -8.36 -10.62 -14.66
N VAL A 64 -7.76 -11.66 -14.08
CA VAL A 64 -7.18 -12.80 -14.80
C VAL A 64 -7.97 -14.06 -14.45
N MET A 65 -8.29 -14.88 -15.44
CA MET A 65 -8.95 -16.18 -15.25
C MET A 65 -8.32 -17.24 -16.15
N GLY A 66 -8.09 -18.43 -15.61
CA GLY A 66 -7.48 -19.55 -16.34
C GLY A 66 -6.41 -20.28 -15.53
N ASN A 67 -5.76 -21.26 -16.14
CA ASN A 67 -4.67 -22.05 -15.54
C ASN A 67 -3.47 -22.11 -16.49
N GLU A 68 -2.26 -22.13 -15.93
CA GLU A 68 -1.00 -22.24 -16.68
C GLU A 68 -0.93 -21.26 -17.87
N ASP A 69 -0.83 -21.76 -19.10
CA ASP A 69 -0.70 -20.96 -20.32
C ASP A 69 -2.05 -20.58 -20.95
N ASP A 70 -3.17 -21.09 -20.43
CA ASP A 70 -4.52 -20.78 -20.91
C ASP A 70 -5.16 -19.71 -20.02
N LEU A 71 -4.71 -18.46 -20.20
CA LEU A 71 -5.17 -17.30 -19.43
C LEU A 71 -5.98 -16.35 -20.31
N ILE A 72 -7.12 -15.91 -19.79
CA ILE A 72 -7.89 -14.79 -20.35
C ILE A 72 -7.91 -13.62 -19.35
N VAL A 73 -8.02 -12.41 -19.90
CA VAL A 73 -8.09 -11.17 -19.13
C VAL A 73 -9.41 -10.45 -19.37
N GLY A 74 -9.96 -9.86 -18.33
CA GLY A 74 -11.07 -8.91 -18.46
C GLY A 74 -10.59 -7.54 -18.98
N GLU A 75 -11.55 -6.66 -19.26
CA GLU A 75 -11.26 -5.24 -19.49
C GLU A 75 -10.56 -4.62 -18.27
N VAL A 76 -9.63 -3.71 -18.53
CA VAL A 76 -8.90 -3.00 -17.47
C VAL A 76 -9.81 -2.00 -16.79
N ASP A 77 -9.84 -2.01 -15.45
CA ASP A 77 -10.47 -0.95 -14.67
C ASP A 77 -9.46 0.13 -14.25
N GLN A 78 -9.98 1.28 -13.82
CA GLN A 78 -9.15 2.40 -13.39
C GLN A 78 -9.78 3.10 -12.20
N ILE A 79 -8.95 3.37 -11.19
CA ILE A 79 -9.33 4.18 -10.04
C ILE A 79 -8.62 5.53 -10.17
N ARG A 80 -9.42 6.58 -10.24
CA ARG A 80 -8.98 7.98 -10.17
C ARG A 80 -9.68 8.67 -9.02
N LEU A 81 -8.87 9.23 -8.13
CA LEU A 81 -9.37 10.05 -7.04
C LEU A 81 -9.06 11.51 -7.37
N SER A 82 -10.00 12.40 -7.05
CA SER A 82 -9.71 13.83 -7.05
C SER A 82 -8.86 14.22 -5.85
N HIS A 83 -9.01 13.50 -4.72
CA HIS A 83 -8.29 13.70 -3.47
C HIS A 83 -8.20 12.40 -2.67
N GLY A 84 -7.18 12.25 -1.82
CA GLY A 84 -7.08 11.14 -0.86
C GLY A 84 -6.45 9.87 -1.44
N ILE A 85 -6.82 8.73 -0.85
CA ILE A 85 -6.29 7.38 -1.14
C ILE A 85 -7.48 6.45 -1.26
N PHE A 86 -7.42 5.51 -2.20
CA PHE A 86 -8.47 4.53 -2.39
C PHE A 86 -8.42 3.51 -1.24
N ARG A 87 -9.58 3.18 -0.69
CA ARG A 87 -9.73 2.16 0.35
C ARG A 87 -10.78 1.17 -0.10
N ILE A 88 -10.44 -0.11 -0.05
CA ILE A 88 -11.32 -1.23 -0.38
C ILE A 88 -12.09 -1.64 0.87
#